data_AF-A0AA38NV42-F1
#
_entry.id   AF-A0AA38NV42-F1
#
_cell.length_a   1.000
_cell.length_b   1.000
_cell.length_c   1.000
_cell.angle_alpha   90.00
_cell.angle_beta   90.00
_cell.angle_gamma   90.00
#
_symmetry.space_group_name_H-M   'P 1'
#
loop_
_entity.id
_entity.type
_entity.pdbx_description
1 polymer ?
#
loop_
_entity_poly.entity_id
_entity_poly.type
_entity_poly.pdbx_seq_one_letter_code
_entity_poly.pdbx_strand_id
1 'polypeptide(L)'
;MAVNHTSETQLAGWIESIEDFFHLAYESKLVSENDTRTFWNLVTGFHSDHAADQQKLFVLMKKWKQQLDREKRGERAIRGLTDNEYACLVFQGSQVLVQKAGGPVGWEQLSFEERSRRIMDMKKQLTKDIGEAEFQRLSDVEKSEVDLFLWAGCCMHKEMNAFKGGCVGLDEFWDEHPEISSPLPLPNRDNAATIQLASGTAAATRAKTRTERGAQDTLRFYFDYKIGFNLAFPDTSNTRFQSHAEACALIITHLDLFIEFLTYVKLNKGSGALNHMEQNVLNGLHDIATRHELCAITLYWLAISIPYMREVRGPNAKEDNILKLDGFHRRVIEHIDILIAHPEFLVGPNASAINGSLDSLSWERPDAFYAVQTYAPGLPHLTAVLVHFLNIRKNVPGSEVF
;
A
#
# COMPACT_ATOMS: atom_id res chain seq x y z
N MET A 1 23.68 -0.92 -7.04
CA MET A 1 22.43 -1.52 -7.57
C MET A 1 22.23 -2.83 -6.83
N ALA A 2 21.24 -2.90 -5.93
CA ALA A 2 21.05 -4.06 -5.08
C ALA A 2 20.68 -5.31 -5.91
N VAL A 3 21.34 -6.44 -5.64
CA VAL A 3 21.17 -7.72 -6.37
C VAL A 3 19.82 -8.39 -6.04
N ASN A 4 19.14 -7.96 -4.96
CA ASN A 4 17.78 -8.34 -4.63
C ASN A 4 17.04 -7.17 -3.94
N HIS A 5 15.71 -7.20 -3.94
CA HIS A 5 14.85 -6.17 -3.35
C HIS A 5 14.37 -6.50 -1.92
N THR A 6 15.07 -7.37 -1.16
CA THR A 6 14.62 -7.68 0.21
C THR A 6 14.81 -6.49 1.16
N SER A 7 14.01 -6.43 2.22
CA SER A 7 14.10 -5.37 3.24
C SER A 7 15.49 -5.27 3.86
N GLU A 8 16.16 -6.40 4.08
CA GLU A 8 17.53 -6.45 4.59
C GLU A 8 18.54 -5.81 3.63
N THR A 9 18.44 -6.12 2.33
CA THR A 9 19.34 -5.55 1.32
C THR A 9 19.09 -4.06 1.13
N GLN A 10 17.82 -3.64 1.22
CA GLN A 10 17.47 -2.22 1.20
C GLN A 10 18.05 -1.47 2.42
N LEU A 11 17.95 -2.04 3.64
CA LEU A 11 18.57 -1.45 4.83
C LEU A 11 20.10 -1.35 4.65
N ALA A 12 20.75 -2.41 4.19
CA ALA A 12 22.19 -2.41 3.96
C ALA A 12 22.60 -1.31 2.96
N GLY A 13 21.85 -1.15 1.87
CA GLY A 13 22.06 -0.07 0.91
C GLY A 13 21.87 1.33 1.50
N TRP A 14 20.89 1.52 2.39
CA TRP A 14 20.74 2.77 3.15
C TRP A 14 21.93 3.05 4.06
N ILE A 15 22.41 2.04 4.80
CA ILE A 15 23.56 2.17 5.70
C ILE A 15 24.80 2.56 4.90
N GLU A 16 25.12 1.81 3.84
CA GLU A 16 26.27 2.04 2.96
C GLU A 16 26.23 3.45 2.34
N SER A 17 25.07 3.84 1.78
CA SER A 17 24.92 5.16 1.14
C SER A 17 25.10 6.30 2.14
N ILE A 18 24.56 6.16 3.36
CA ILE A 18 24.72 7.17 4.40
C ILE A 18 26.16 7.21 4.89
N GLU A 19 26.83 6.07 5.05
CA GLU A 19 28.24 5.99 5.39
C GLU A 19 29.11 6.72 4.37
N ASP A 20 28.90 6.47 3.08
CA ASP A 20 29.61 7.14 1.99
C ASP A 20 29.39 8.66 2.00
N PHE A 21 28.12 9.10 2.10
CA PHE A 21 27.79 10.53 2.11
C PHE A 21 28.34 11.25 3.34
N PHE A 22 28.29 10.62 4.51
CA PHE A 22 28.79 11.23 5.75
C PHE A 22 30.32 11.29 5.76
N HIS A 23 30.98 10.26 5.22
CA HIS A 23 32.42 10.24 5.05
C HIS A 23 32.87 11.37 4.11
N LEU A 24 32.19 11.55 2.97
CA LEU A 24 32.46 12.65 2.05
C LEU A 24 32.24 14.03 2.70
N ALA A 25 31.17 14.18 3.50
CA ALA A 25 30.90 15.41 4.23
C ALA A 25 32.01 15.72 5.26
N TYR A 26 32.54 14.69 5.92
CA TYR A 26 33.67 14.81 6.85
C TYR A 26 34.96 15.22 6.13
N GLU A 27 35.32 14.58 5.03
CA GLU A 27 36.49 14.95 4.22
C GLU A 27 36.37 16.38 3.66
N SER A 28 35.15 16.81 3.34
CA SER A 28 34.82 18.16 2.90
C SER A 28 34.77 19.20 4.03
N LYS A 29 35.03 18.79 5.29
CA LYS A 29 34.98 19.63 6.50
C LYS A 29 33.61 20.24 6.80
N LEU A 30 32.53 19.65 6.29
CA LEU A 30 31.15 20.04 6.62
C LEU A 30 30.70 19.51 7.98
N VAL A 31 31.29 18.38 8.42
CA VAL A 31 31.09 17.81 9.76
C VAL A 31 32.44 17.58 10.44
N SER A 32 32.47 17.68 11.77
CA SER A 32 33.70 17.58 12.56
C SER A 32 34.12 16.13 12.84
N GLU A 33 33.20 15.18 12.76
CA GLU A 33 33.42 13.78 13.07
C GLU A 33 32.79 12.89 12.00
N ASN A 34 33.50 11.84 11.60
CA ASN A 34 32.96 10.80 10.72
C ASN A 34 32.14 9.78 11.54
N ASP A 35 31.02 10.22 12.12
CA ASP A 35 30.11 9.39 12.91
C ASP A 35 28.66 9.49 12.40
N THR A 36 28.29 8.54 11.55
CA THR A 36 26.96 8.41 10.91
C THR A 36 25.83 8.21 11.91
N ARG A 37 26.12 7.80 13.15
CA ARG A 37 25.10 7.68 14.22
C ARG A 37 24.45 9.03 14.53
N THR A 38 25.16 10.13 14.27
CA THR A 38 24.60 11.48 14.36
C THR A 38 23.43 11.66 13.40
N PHE A 39 23.57 11.22 12.14
CA PHE A 39 22.49 11.25 11.17
C PHE A 39 21.33 10.37 11.62
N TRP A 40 21.59 9.09 11.92
CA TRP A 40 20.54 8.13 12.30
C TRP A 40 19.75 8.55 13.54
N ASN A 41 20.39 9.18 14.52
CA ASN A 41 19.71 9.68 15.71
C ASN A 41 18.80 10.88 15.41
N LEU A 42 19.01 11.61 14.31
CA LEU A 42 18.14 12.70 13.86
C LEU A 42 16.98 12.23 12.97
N VAL A 43 17.05 11.04 12.37
CA VAL A 43 15.97 10.54 11.53
C VAL A 43 14.74 10.20 12.39
N THR A 44 13.62 10.85 12.15
CA THR A 44 12.37 10.67 12.92
C THR A 44 11.25 10.02 12.13
N GLY A 45 11.47 9.70 10.86
CA GLY A 45 10.46 9.04 10.07
C GLY A 45 10.96 8.50 8.73
N PHE A 46 10.05 7.75 8.12
CA PHE A 46 10.23 7.02 6.88
C PHE A 46 8.96 7.16 6.03
N HIS A 47 9.13 7.32 4.73
CA HIS A 47 8.03 7.39 3.78
C HIS A 47 8.31 6.46 2.61
N SER A 48 7.38 5.54 2.36
CA SER A 48 7.45 4.52 1.32
C SER A 48 6.04 4.13 0.90
N ASP A 49 5.92 3.27 -0.12
CA ASP A 49 4.68 2.52 -0.32
C ASP A 49 4.38 1.56 0.85
N HIS A 50 3.17 0.97 0.82
CA HIS A 50 2.67 0.05 1.85
C HIS A 50 3.02 -1.42 1.57
N ALA A 51 4.00 -1.71 0.71
CA ALA A 51 4.37 -3.10 0.42
C ALA A 51 4.95 -3.80 1.66
N ALA A 52 4.79 -5.12 1.73
CA ALA A 52 5.20 -5.91 2.90
C ALA A 52 6.71 -5.83 3.18
N ASP A 53 7.53 -5.70 2.13
CA ASP A 53 8.97 -5.49 2.27
C ASP A 53 9.28 -4.10 2.86
N GLN A 54 8.51 -3.07 2.53
CA GLN A 54 8.66 -1.73 3.12
C GLN A 54 8.22 -1.70 4.59
N GLN A 55 7.15 -2.41 4.95
CA GLN A 55 6.74 -2.60 6.35
C GLN A 55 7.87 -3.21 7.19
N LYS A 56 8.47 -4.29 6.67
CA LYS A 56 9.59 -4.95 7.32
C LYS A 56 10.83 -4.04 7.36
N LEU A 57 11.11 -3.29 6.28
CA LEU A 57 12.22 -2.33 6.26
C LEU A 57 12.05 -1.26 7.34
N PHE A 58 10.85 -0.70 7.51
CA PHE A 58 10.56 0.26 8.58
C PHE A 58 10.91 -0.31 9.96
N VAL A 59 10.48 -1.54 10.26
CA VAL A 59 10.79 -2.21 11.54
C VAL A 59 12.31 -2.39 11.72
N LEU A 60 13.01 -2.78 10.65
CA LEU A 60 14.46 -2.96 10.69
C LEU A 60 15.20 -1.62 10.89
N MET A 61 14.81 -0.56 10.18
CA MET A 61 15.36 0.79 10.34
C MET A 61 15.11 1.36 11.73
N LYS A 62 13.91 1.15 12.29
CA LYS A 62 13.60 1.58 13.67
C LYS A 62 14.52 0.90 14.68
N LYS A 63 14.70 -0.42 14.58
CA LYS A 63 15.62 -1.17 15.44
C LYS A 63 17.07 -0.71 15.27
N TRP A 64 17.49 -0.44 14.03
CA TRP A 64 18.81 0.08 13.74
C TRP A 64 19.03 1.43 14.42
N LYS A 65 18.11 2.38 14.25
CA LYS A 65 18.14 3.69 14.95
C LYS A 65 18.26 3.53 16.46
N GLN A 66 17.40 2.70 17.06
CA GLN A 66 17.41 2.45 18.51
C GLN A 66 18.77 1.94 18.97
N GLN A 67 19.34 0.96 18.26
CA GLN A 67 20.67 0.44 18.56
C GLN A 67 21.74 1.55 18.52
N LEU A 68 21.75 2.39 17.49
CA LEU A 68 22.75 3.46 17.34
C LEU A 68 22.62 4.55 18.42
N ASP A 69 21.40 4.88 18.86
CA ASP A 69 21.21 5.78 20.02
C ASP A 69 21.82 5.17 21.28
N ARG A 70 21.51 3.89 21.59
CA ARG A 70 22.05 3.23 22.79
C ARG A 70 23.56 3.14 22.75
N GLU A 71 24.16 2.81 21.60
CA GLU A 71 25.62 2.80 21.45
C GLU A 71 26.21 4.18 21.77
N LYS A 72 25.66 5.27 21.19
CA LYS A 72 26.16 6.64 21.43
C LYS A 72 25.93 7.12 22.85
N ARG A 73 24.83 6.71 23.48
CA ARG A 73 24.53 6.99 24.89
C ARG A 73 25.49 6.27 25.82
N GLY A 74 25.77 4.99 25.55
CA GLY A 74 26.75 4.19 26.29
C GLY A 74 28.16 4.79 26.21
N GLU A 75 28.59 5.20 25.02
CA GLU A 75 29.89 5.89 24.85
C GLU A 75 29.98 7.18 25.67
N ARG A 76 28.91 7.99 25.68
CA ARG A 76 28.86 9.21 26.51
C ARG A 76 28.93 8.90 28.00
N ALA A 77 28.22 7.87 28.46
CA ALA A 77 28.24 7.46 29.86
C ALA A 77 29.62 6.94 30.27
N ILE A 78 30.26 6.11 29.42
CA ILE A 78 31.61 5.59 29.66
C ILE A 78 32.63 6.73 29.78
N ARG A 79 32.53 7.78 28.96
CA ARG A 79 33.42 8.96 29.07
C ARG A 79 33.28 9.70 30.42
N GLY A 80 32.18 9.51 31.12
CA GLY A 80 31.96 10.07 32.46
C GLY A 80 32.48 9.19 33.60
N LEU A 81 32.87 7.94 33.32
CA LEU A 81 33.43 7.02 34.32
C LEU A 81 34.89 7.35 34.62
N THR A 82 35.31 7.08 35.85
CA THR A 82 36.73 7.04 36.20
C THR A 82 37.41 5.79 35.61
N ASP A 83 38.73 5.84 35.45
CA ASP A 83 39.51 4.70 34.97
C ASP A 83 39.29 3.44 35.82
N ASN A 84 39.14 3.61 37.13
CA ASN A 84 38.89 2.50 38.05
C ASN A 84 37.49 1.89 37.86
N GLU A 85 36.45 2.71 37.72
CA GLU A 85 35.09 2.22 37.48
C GLU A 85 35.00 1.46 36.16
N TYR A 86 35.59 2.02 35.10
CA TYR A 86 35.63 1.35 33.81
C TYR A 86 36.45 0.06 33.85
N ALA A 87 37.60 0.06 34.53
CA ALA A 87 38.41 -1.15 34.73
C ALA A 87 37.65 -2.25 35.47
N CYS A 88 36.86 -1.90 36.50
CA CYS A 88 36.00 -2.86 37.20
C CYS A 88 34.97 -3.50 36.28
N LEU A 89 34.29 -2.72 35.43
CA LEU A 89 33.30 -3.23 34.48
C LEU A 89 33.94 -4.17 33.44
N VAL A 90 35.09 -3.76 32.88
CA VAL A 90 35.85 -4.59 31.93
C VAL A 90 36.31 -5.87 32.59
N PHE A 91 36.81 -5.82 33.83
CA PHE A 91 37.25 -6.98 34.59
C PHE A 91 36.10 -7.98 34.83
N GLN A 92 34.93 -7.50 35.24
CA GLN A 92 33.73 -8.32 35.41
C GLN A 92 33.32 -8.99 34.09
N GLY A 93 33.29 -8.24 32.99
CA GLY A 93 33.02 -8.79 31.66
C GLY A 93 34.04 -9.84 31.22
N SER A 94 35.33 -9.61 31.48
CA SER A 94 36.41 -10.57 31.20
C SER A 94 36.26 -11.86 32.02
N GLN A 95 35.85 -11.78 33.29
CA GLN A 95 35.58 -12.99 34.09
C GLN A 95 34.49 -13.85 33.44
N VAL A 96 33.41 -13.24 32.95
CA VAL A 96 32.33 -13.97 32.25
C VAL A 96 32.85 -14.64 30.97
N LEU A 97 33.70 -13.96 30.18
CA LEU A 97 34.31 -14.54 28.99
C LEU A 97 35.18 -15.77 29.31
N VAL A 98 36.01 -15.67 30.36
CA VAL A 98 36.85 -16.78 30.83
C VAL A 98 36.00 -17.97 31.26
N GLN A 99 34.92 -17.72 32.02
CA GLN A 99 34.00 -18.79 32.43
C GLN A 99 33.31 -19.45 31.23
N LYS A 100 32.84 -18.66 30.25
CA LYS A 100 32.25 -19.20 29.00
C LYS A 100 33.24 -20.01 28.16
N ALA A 101 34.54 -19.79 28.32
CA ALA A 101 35.58 -20.58 27.66
C ALA A 101 35.93 -21.87 28.41
N GLY A 102 35.27 -22.19 29.54
CA GLY A 102 35.60 -23.35 30.37
C GLY A 102 36.62 -23.05 31.47
N GLY A 103 36.73 -21.78 31.88
CA GLY A 103 37.67 -21.31 32.89
C GLY A 103 39.03 -20.90 32.30
N PRO A 104 40.02 -20.60 33.15
CA PRO A 104 41.32 -20.07 32.72
C PRO A 104 42.05 -20.96 31.70
N VAL A 105 42.03 -22.28 31.90
CA VAL A 105 42.67 -23.26 30.99
C VAL A 105 42.03 -23.22 29.60
N GLY A 106 40.70 -23.23 29.54
CA GLY A 106 39.99 -23.17 28.27
C GLY A 106 40.15 -21.81 27.57
N TRP A 107 40.31 -20.72 28.32
CA TRP A 107 40.64 -19.40 27.77
C TRP A 107 42.06 -19.33 27.19
N GLU A 108 43.05 -19.92 27.85
CA GLU A 108 44.45 -19.95 27.37
C GLU A 108 44.62 -20.78 26.09
N GLN A 109 43.77 -21.80 25.89
CA GLN A 109 43.76 -22.62 24.68
C GLN A 109 43.20 -21.89 23.45
N LEU A 110 42.49 -20.77 23.63
CA LEU A 110 42.00 -19.96 22.50
C LEU A 110 43.16 -19.25 21.80
N SER A 111 43.05 -19.09 20.48
CA SER A 111 44.00 -18.28 19.72
C SER A 111 43.98 -16.82 20.18
N PHE A 112 45.04 -16.08 19.86
CA PHE A 112 45.11 -14.65 20.17
C PHE A 112 43.98 -13.87 19.48
N GLU A 113 43.68 -14.22 18.23
CA GLU A 113 42.64 -13.61 17.41
C GLU A 113 41.26 -13.82 18.05
N GLU A 114 40.98 -15.05 18.49
CA GLU A 114 39.70 -15.38 19.11
C GLU A 114 39.51 -14.69 20.47
N ARG A 115 40.56 -14.62 21.29
CA ARG A 115 40.54 -13.85 22.55
C ARG A 115 40.29 -12.38 22.30
N SER A 116 41.01 -11.80 21.32
CA SER A 116 40.87 -10.39 20.94
C SER A 116 39.45 -10.09 20.45
N ARG A 117 38.89 -10.93 19.58
CA ARG A 117 37.51 -10.81 19.10
C ARG A 117 36.50 -10.85 20.24
N ARG A 118 36.60 -11.83 21.15
CA ARG A 118 35.70 -11.93 22.32
C ARG A 118 35.77 -10.73 23.24
N ILE A 119 36.97 -10.19 23.48
CA ILE A 119 37.14 -8.97 24.29
C ILE A 119 36.50 -7.77 23.60
N MET A 120 36.69 -7.60 22.30
CA MET A 120 36.06 -6.52 21.53
C MET A 120 34.53 -6.65 21.56
N ASP A 121 34.00 -7.84 21.34
CA ASP A 121 32.55 -8.12 21.39
C ASP A 121 31.98 -7.82 22.78
N MET A 122 32.69 -8.20 23.86
CA MET A 122 32.29 -7.89 25.23
C MET A 122 32.27 -6.39 25.50
N LYS A 123 33.31 -5.64 25.09
CA LYS A 123 33.34 -4.19 25.25
C LYS A 123 32.19 -3.53 24.49
N LYS A 124 31.91 -3.97 23.26
CA LYS A 124 30.78 -3.48 22.46
C LYS A 124 29.45 -3.76 23.16
N GLN A 125 29.28 -4.95 23.73
CA GLN A 125 28.07 -5.30 24.49
C GLN A 125 27.95 -4.46 25.76
N LEU A 126 29.04 -4.29 26.52
CA LEU A 126 29.07 -3.44 27.72
C LEU A 126 28.63 -2.00 27.40
N THR A 127 29.14 -1.42 26.31
CA THR A 127 28.70 -0.09 25.84
C THR A 127 27.18 -0.06 25.58
N LYS A 128 26.64 -1.09 24.90
CA LYS A 128 25.20 -1.18 24.64
C LYS A 128 24.39 -1.30 25.93
N ASP A 129 24.84 -2.12 26.87
CA ASP A 129 24.14 -2.37 28.14
C ASP A 129 24.10 -1.10 29.00
N ILE A 130 25.21 -0.36 29.08
CA ILE A 130 25.27 0.95 29.75
C ILE A 130 24.33 1.93 29.04
N GLY A 131 24.38 1.98 27.70
CA GLY A 131 23.53 2.84 26.90
C GLY A 131 22.04 2.57 27.10
N GLU A 132 21.64 1.30 27.19
CA GLU A 132 20.27 0.90 27.50
C GLU A 132 19.89 1.29 28.93
N ALA A 133 20.77 1.08 29.91
CA ALA A 133 20.52 1.51 31.28
C ALA A 133 20.32 3.03 31.39
N GLU A 134 21.13 3.83 30.68
CA GLU A 134 20.93 5.28 30.60
C GLU A 134 19.63 5.66 29.91
N PHE A 135 19.23 4.95 28.85
CA PHE A 135 17.94 5.17 28.21
C PHE A 135 16.79 4.86 29.17
N GLN A 136 16.88 3.77 29.95
CA GLN A 136 15.83 3.40 30.89
C GLN A 136 15.63 4.40 32.02
N ARG A 137 16.65 5.23 32.33
CA ARG A 137 16.56 6.33 33.31
C ARG A 137 15.82 7.56 32.80
N LEU A 138 15.62 7.68 31.49
CA LEU A 138 14.83 8.77 30.91
C LEU A 138 13.36 8.70 31.35
N SER A 139 12.69 9.85 31.35
CA SER A 139 11.24 9.90 31.48
C SER A 139 10.54 9.27 30.26
N ASP A 140 9.27 8.89 30.40
CA ASP A 140 8.52 8.29 29.29
C ASP A 140 8.40 9.22 28.07
N VAL A 141 8.32 10.54 28.30
CA VAL A 141 8.29 11.55 27.22
C VAL A 141 9.61 11.55 26.46
N GLU A 142 10.74 11.62 27.16
CA GLU A 142 12.07 11.59 26.53
C GLU A 142 12.32 10.27 25.81
N LYS A 143 11.88 9.13 26.38
CA LYS A 143 11.96 7.83 25.70
C LYS A 143 11.18 7.85 24.39
N SER A 144 9.98 8.39 24.40
CA SER A 144 9.14 8.51 23.20
C SER A 144 9.75 9.41 22.14
N GLU A 145 10.39 10.51 22.53
CA GLU A 145 11.07 11.43 21.60
C GLU A 145 12.32 10.80 20.97
N VAL A 146 13.15 10.13 21.79
CA VAL A 146 14.38 9.46 21.32
C VAL A 146 14.06 8.33 20.35
N ASP A 147 13.05 7.51 20.66
CA ASP A 147 12.65 6.37 19.85
C ASP A 147 11.61 6.74 18.76
N LEU A 148 11.32 8.03 18.58
CA LEU A 148 10.39 8.50 17.56
C LEU A 148 10.88 8.10 16.18
N PHE A 149 10.09 7.27 15.52
CA PHE A 149 10.30 6.86 14.14
C PHE A 149 8.95 6.55 13.51
N LEU A 150 8.44 7.50 12.74
CA LEU A 150 7.11 7.46 12.14
C LEU A 150 7.15 6.85 10.74
N TRP A 151 6.15 6.04 10.40
CA TRP A 151 5.94 5.61 9.03
C TRP A 151 4.65 6.24 8.51
N ALA A 152 4.80 7.11 7.53
CA ALA A 152 3.65 7.86 7.03
C ALA A 152 2.90 7.10 5.93
N GLY A 153 3.61 6.26 5.17
CA GLY A 153 3.07 5.50 4.03
C GLY A 153 2.60 6.38 2.87
N CYS A 154 2.42 5.80 1.69
CA CYS A 154 2.03 6.49 0.47
C CYS A 154 0.52 6.72 0.35
N CYS A 155 0.08 7.94 0.08
CA CYS A 155 -1.34 8.28 -0.12
C CYS A 155 -2.00 7.50 -1.27
N MET A 156 -1.27 7.19 -2.34
CA MET A 156 -1.80 6.38 -3.45
C MET A 156 -2.16 4.95 -3.01
N HIS A 157 -1.37 4.39 -2.09
CA HIS A 157 -1.61 3.07 -1.54
C HIS A 157 -2.76 3.09 -0.53
N LYS A 158 -2.95 4.17 0.22
CA LYS A 158 -4.15 4.38 1.06
C LYS A 158 -5.43 4.31 0.22
N GLU A 159 -5.48 5.08 -0.87
CA GLU A 159 -6.60 5.05 -1.82
C GLU A 159 -6.79 3.65 -2.44
N MET A 160 -5.70 3.01 -2.88
CA MET A 160 -5.78 1.66 -3.44
C MET A 160 -6.25 0.62 -2.41
N ASN A 161 -5.82 0.73 -1.15
CA ASN A 161 -6.29 -0.14 -0.07
C ASN A 161 -7.76 0.13 0.26
N ALA A 162 -8.19 1.39 0.17
CA ALA A 162 -9.59 1.75 0.32
C ALA A 162 -10.46 1.14 -0.79
N PHE A 163 -10.00 1.22 -2.05
CA PHE A 163 -10.64 0.56 -3.18
C PHE A 163 -10.72 -0.96 -2.99
N LYS A 164 -9.64 -1.59 -2.53
CA LYS A 164 -9.62 -3.04 -2.22
C LYS A 164 -10.63 -3.39 -1.13
N GLY A 165 -10.71 -2.60 -0.05
CA GLY A 165 -11.70 -2.78 1.00
C GLY A 165 -13.13 -2.67 0.47
N GLY A 166 -13.36 -1.76 -0.48
CA GLY A 166 -14.64 -1.67 -1.18
C GLY A 166 -14.96 -2.91 -2.03
N CYS A 167 -13.99 -3.48 -2.73
CA CYS A 167 -14.17 -4.75 -3.45
C CYS A 167 -14.52 -5.91 -2.49
N VAL A 168 -13.90 -5.97 -1.30
CA VAL A 168 -14.28 -6.96 -0.29
C VAL A 168 -15.73 -6.74 0.18
N GLY A 169 -16.14 -5.47 0.32
CA GLY A 169 -17.54 -5.13 0.62
C GLY A 169 -18.52 -5.62 -0.45
N LEU A 170 -18.14 -5.60 -1.74
CA LEU A 170 -18.95 -6.18 -2.81
C LEU A 170 -19.11 -7.70 -2.63
N ASP A 171 -18.00 -8.41 -2.41
CA ASP A 171 -18.04 -9.86 -2.17
C ASP A 171 -18.97 -10.20 -0.99
N GLU A 172 -18.86 -9.44 0.12
CA GLU A 172 -19.72 -9.60 1.30
C GLU A 172 -21.20 -9.35 1.00
N PHE A 173 -21.53 -8.32 0.22
CA PHE A 173 -22.92 -8.05 -0.17
C PHE A 173 -23.54 -9.26 -0.87
N TRP A 174 -22.83 -9.86 -1.84
CA TRP A 174 -23.36 -11.02 -2.56
C TRP A 174 -23.43 -12.27 -1.69
N ASP A 175 -22.50 -12.45 -0.76
CA ASP A 175 -22.51 -13.56 0.20
C ASP A 175 -23.68 -13.44 1.21
N GLU A 176 -24.01 -12.22 1.65
CA GLU A 176 -25.12 -11.93 2.57
C GLU A 176 -26.50 -12.03 1.88
N HIS A 177 -26.53 -11.93 0.55
CA HIS A 177 -27.75 -11.94 -0.26
C HIS A 177 -27.80 -13.08 -1.28
N PRO A 178 -27.79 -14.35 -0.86
CA PRO A 178 -27.80 -15.51 -1.77
C PRO A 178 -29.09 -15.62 -2.60
N GLU A 179 -30.15 -14.90 -2.24
CA GLU A 179 -31.38 -14.78 -3.02
C GLU A 179 -31.22 -13.90 -4.27
N ILE A 180 -30.18 -13.06 -4.33
CA ILE A 180 -29.85 -12.22 -5.46
C ILE A 180 -28.77 -12.91 -6.28
N SER A 181 -28.94 -12.96 -7.61
CA SER A 181 -27.90 -13.52 -8.48
C SER A 181 -26.63 -12.67 -8.38
N SER A 182 -25.54 -13.29 -7.93
CA SER A 182 -24.21 -12.66 -7.88
C SER A 182 -23.64 -12.41 -9.28
N PRO A 183 -22.63 -11.54 -9.42
CA PRO A 183 -21.96 -11.29 -10.69
C PRO A 183 -21.47 -12.56 -11.36
N LEU A 184 -21.58 -12.60 -12.69
CA LEU A 184 -21.08 -13.73 -13.46
C LEU A 184 -19.56 -13.86 -13.29
N PRO A 185 -19.04 -15.03 -12.88
CA PRO A 185 -17.61 -15.25 -12.85
C PRO A 185 -17.07 -15.23 -14.29
N LEU A 186 -15.96 -14.53 -14.51
CA LEU A 186 -15.32 -14.37 -15.83
C LEU A 186 -13.96 -15.11 -15.92
N PRO A 187 -13.89 -16.44 -15.66
CA PRO A 187 -12.62 -17.17 -15.65
C PRO A 187 -12.02 -17.26 -17.06
N ASN A 188 -10.70 -17.35 -17.18
CA ASN A 188 -10.09 -17.71 -18.47
C ASN A 188 -10.46 -19.15 -18.87
N ARG A 189 -10.14 -19.56 -20.11
CA ARG A 189 -10.53 -20.88 -20.65
C ARG A 189 -10.08 -22.06 -19.77
N ASP A 190 -8.83 -22.06 -19.33
CA ASP A 190 -8.26 -23.16 -18.53
C ASP A 190 -8.89 -23.21 -17.13
N ASN A 191 -9.19 -22.03 -16.60
CA ASN A 191 -9.85 -21.85 -15.33
C ASN A 191 -11.34 -22.23 -15.38
N ALA A 192 -12.03 -21.93 -16.48
CA ALA A 192 -13.41 -22.37 -16.72
C ALA A 192 -13.50 -23.90 -16.78
N ALA A 193 -12.56 -24.53 -17.50
CA ALA A 193 -12.44 -25.98 -17.55
C ALA A 193 -12.16 -26.57 -16.15
N THR A 194 -11.31 -25.91 -15.35
CA THR A 194 -11.00 -26.34 -13.97
C THR A 194 -12.20 -26.20 -13.03
N ILE A 195 -12.99 -25.12 -13.14
CA ILE A 195 -14.23 -24.93 -12.35
C ILE A 195 -15.26 -26.01 -12.70
N GLN A 196 -15.43 -26.35 -13.98
CA GLN A 196 -16.35 -27.41 -14.40
C GLN A 196 -15.88 -28.80 -13.96
N LEU A 197 -14.57 -29.07 -13.97
CA LEU A 197 -14.02 -30.38 -13.64
C LEU A 197 -13.82 -30.61 -12.12
N ALA A 198 -13.73 -29.54 -11.32
CA ALA A 198 -13.37 -29.62 -9.89
C ALA A 198 -14.16 -28.62 -9.01
N SER A 199 -15.47 -28.50 -9.23
CA SER A 199 -16.37 -27.66 -8.43
C SER A 199 -16.23 -27.95 -6.94
N GLY A 200 -16.08 -26.91 -6.10
CA GLY A 200 -15.97 -27.03 -4.64
C GLY A 200 -14.55 -27.28 -4.08
N THR A 201 -13.50 -27.25 -4.91
CA THR A 201 -12.11 -27.46 -4.46
C THR A 201 -11.33 -26.15 -4.29
N ALA A 202 -10.29 -26.16 -3.45
CA ALA A 202 -9.36 -25.03 -3.29
C ALA A 202 -8.60 -24.66 -4.59
N ALA A 203 -8.53 -25.59 -5.56
CA ALA A 203 -7.97 -25.35 -6.88
C ALA A 203 -8.92 -24.52 -7.77
N ALA A 204 -10.23 -24.76 -7.70
CA ALA A 204 -11.24 -23.96 -8.38
C ALA A 204 -11.28 -22.51 -7.84
N THR A 205 -11.04 -22.30 -6.55
CA THR A 205 -10.94 -20.95 -5.94
C THR A 205 -9.73 -20.16 -6.47
N ARG A 206 -8.57 -20.82 -6.66
CA ARG A 206 -7.34 -20.18 -7.16
C ARG A 206 -7.35 -19.91 -8.66
N ALA A 207 -8.24 -20.56 -9.40
CA ALA A 207 -8.42 -20.38 -10.83
C ALA A 207 -9.13 -19.05 -11.20
N LYS A 208 -9.40 -18.11 -10.27
CA LYS A 208 -10.01 -16.82 -10.63
C LYS A 208 -9.05 -15.78 -11.24
N THR A 209 -7.73 -16.02 -11.27
CA THR A 209 -6.75 -14.97 -11.58
C THR A 209 -5.74 -15.34 -12.67
N ARG A 210 -6.05 -15.00 -13.94
CA ARG A 210 -5.11 -14.56 -15.01
C ARG A 210 -5.82 -14.44 -16.35
N THR A 211 -5.50 -13.43 -17.15
CA THR A 211 -5.97 -13.30 -18.53
C THR A 211 -4.84 -12.77 -19.43
N GLU A 212 -4.72 -13.30 -20.65
CA GLU A 212 -3.75 -12.85 -21.67
C GLU A 212 -4.40 -11.92 -22.73
N ARG A 213 -3.52 -11.28 -23.52
CA ARG A 213 -3.66 -10.06 -24.36
C ARG A 213 -5.02 -9.80 -25.04
N GLY A 214 -5.44 -8.53 -25.02
CA GLY A 214 -6.74 -8.04 -25.50
C GLY A 214 -6.74 -7.27 -26.84
N ALA A 215 -7.93 -6.92 -27.31
CA ALA A 215 -8.20 -6.29 -28.62
C ALA A 215 -8.13 -4.74 -28.61
N GLN A 216 -7.19 -4.16 -27.84
CA GLN A 216 -7.17 -2.72 -27.55
C GLN A 216 -7.06 -1.84 -28.81
N ASP A 217 -6.22 -2.20 -29.78
CA ASP A 217 -6.08 -1.40 -31.00
C ASP A 217 -7.32 -1.46 -31.90
N THR A 218 -7.98 -2.61 -31.98
CA THR A 218 -9.24 -2.77 -32.73
C THR A 218 -10.38 -1.99 -32.09
N LEU A 219 -10.44 -1.95 -30.76
CA LEU A 219 -11.40 -1.13 -30.01
C LEU A 219 -11.22 0.36 -30.32
N ARG A 220 -9.97 0.84 -30.34
CA ARG A 220 -9.63 2.23 -30.65
C ARG A 220 -10.14 2.68 -32.02
N PHE A 221 -9.89 1.89 -33.07
CA PHE A 221 -10.38 2.19 -34.42
C PHE A 221 -11.91 2.17 -34.51
N TYR A 222 -12.56 1.25 -33.79
CA TYR A 222 -14.02 1.17 -33.78
C TYR A 222 -14.66 2.40 -33.13
N PHE A 223 -14.12 2.87 -32.01
CA PHE A 223 -14.61 4.08 -31.34
C PHE A 223 -14.37 5.34 -32.19
N ASP A 224 -13.19 5.46 -32.81
CA ASP A 224 -12.92 6.57 -33.75
C ASP A 224 -13.95 6.61 -34.89
N TYR A 225 -14.25 5.44 -35.47
CA TYR A 225 -15.28 5.32 -36.51
C TYR A 225 -16.70 5.66 -36.02
N LYS A 226 -17.07 5.27 -34.79
CA LYS A 226 -18.44 5.40 -34.28
C LYS A 226 -18.76 6.76 -33.67
N ILE A 227 -17.84 7.32 -32.90
CA ILE A 227 -18.07 8.54 -32.12
C ILE A 227 -17.11 9.67 -32.49
N GLY A 228 -16.22 9.47 -33.46
CA GLY A 228 -15.36 10.51 -34.04
C GLY A 228 -14.12 10.84 -33.22
N PHE A 229 -13.80 10.03 -32.21
CA PHE A 229 -12.56 10.17 -31.43
C PHE A 229 -12.06 8.84 -30.88
N ASN A 230 -10.75 8.77 -30.66
CA ASN A 230 -10.08 7.62 -30.08
C ASN A 230 -10.31 7.57 -28.56
N LEU A 231 -10.73 6.41 -28.09
CA LEU A 231 -10.92 6.14 -26.67
C LEU A 231 -9.85 5.15 -26.21
N ALA A 232 -8.92 5.62 -25.37
CA ALA A 232 -7.90 4.77 -24.77
C ALA A 232 -8.49 4.06 -23.55
N PHE A 233 -8.55 2.73 -23.59
CA PHE A 233 -8.93 1.95 -22.42
C PHE A 233 -7.87 2.12 -21.31
N PRO A 234 -8.27 2.32 -20.04
CA PRO A 234 -7.34 2.49 -18.93
C PRO A 234 -6.34 1.34 -18.81
N ASP A 235 -5.13 1.67 -18.38
CA ASP A 235 -3.98 0.75 -18.33
C ASP A 235 -4.04 -0.19 -17.11
N THR A 236 -5.11 -0.98 -17.04
CA THR A 236 -5.38 -1.95 -15.96
C THR A 236 -4.35 -3.06 -15.91
N SER A 237 -3.71 -3.40 -17.03
CA SER A 237 -2.65 -4.42 -17.12
C SER A 237 -1.37 -4.05 -16.39
N ASN A 238 -1.04 -2.76 -16.30
CA ASN A 238 0.12 -2.27 -15.58
C ASN A 238 -0.23 -1.82 -14.15
N THR A 239 -1.43 -2.17 -13.66
CA THR A 239 -1.88 -1.87 -12.29
C THR A 239 -1.74 -0.40 -11.92
N ARG A 240 -1.95 0.52 -12.88
CA ARG A 240 -1.88 1.95 -12.56
C ARG A 240 -2.95 2.30 -11.53
N PHE A 241 -2.61 3.15 -10.55
CA PHE A 241 -3.57 3.63 -9.55
C PHE A 241 -4.83 4.16 -10.23
N GLN A 242 -6.00 3.84 -9.65
CA GLN A 242 -7.33 4.21 -10.13
C GLN A 242 -7.74 3.65 -11.51
N SER A 243 -6.86 2.96 -12.25
CA SER A 243 -7.17 2.51 -13.62
C SER A 243 -8.34 1.52 -13.71
N HIS A 244 -8.54 0.68 -12.69
CA HIS A 244 -9.69 -0.22 -12.64
C HIS A 244 -11.01 0.55 -12.44
N ALA A 245 -10.99 1.58 -11.61
CA ALA A 245 -12.15 2.41 -11.36
C ALA A 245 -12.49 3.28 -12.58
N GLU A 246 -11.45 3.85 -13.21
CA GLU A 246 -11.57 4.55 -14.49
C GLU A 246 -12.11 3.63 -15.59
N ALA A 247 -11.69 2.36 -15.63
CA ALA A 247 -12.21 1.39 -16.59
C ALA A 247 -13.69 1.09 -16.37
N CYS A 248 -14.15 1.02 -15.12
CA CYS A 248 -15.58 0.88 -14.81
C CYS A 248 -16.37 2.09 -15.32
N ALA A 249 -15.88 3.30 -15.04
CA ALA A 249 -16.50 4.53 -15.51
C ALA A 249 -16.59 4.58 -17.04
N LEU A 250 -15.51 4.19 -17.72
CA LEU A 250 -15.44 4.12 -19.18
C LEU A 250 -16.46 3.12 -19.75
N ILE A 251 -16.53 1.92 -19.16
CA ILE A 251 -17.45 0.86 -19.59
C ILE A 251 -18.89 1.33 -19.42
N ILE A 252 -19.26 1.88 -18.27
CA ILE A 252 -20.64 2.34 -18.03
C ILE A 252 -21.01 3.51 -18.95
N THR A 253 -20.09 4.44 -19.18
CA THR A 253 -20.34 5.58 -20.10
C THR A 253 -20.66 5.12 -21.52
N HIS A 254 -20.03 4.04 -21.98
CA HIS A 254 -20.12 3.55 -23.36
C HIS A 254 -20.64 2.12 -23.46
N LEU A 255 -21.46 1.68 -22.50
CA LEU A 255 -21.85 0.28 -22.33
C LEU A 255 -22.44 -0.32 -23.62
N ASP A 256 -23.37 0.40 -24.23
CA ASP A 256 -24.02 -0.04 -25.46
C ASP A 256 -23.04 -0.13 -26.63
N LEU A 257 -22.06 0.79 -26.71
CA LEU A 257 -21.01 0.75 -27.73
C LEU A 257 -20.03 -0.40 -27.51
N PHE A 258 -19.72 -0.77 -26.27
CA PHE A 258 -18.91 -1.96 -25.98
C PHE A 258 -19.64 -3.25 -26.38
N ILE A 259 -20.96 -3.33 -26.13
CA ILE A 259 -21.81 -4.45 -26.55
C ILE A 259 -21.87 -4.51 -28.09
N GLU A 260 -22.08 -3.37 -28.75
CA GLU A 260 -22.09 -3.26 -30.21
C GLU A 260 -20.73 -3.66 -30.80
N PHE A 261 -19.63 -3.22 -30.19
CA PHE A 261 -18.28 -3.57 -30.60
C PHE A 261 -18.04 -5.08 -30.56
N LEU A 262 -18.39 -5.75 -29.45
CA LEU A 262 -18.22 -7.21 -29.34
C LEU A 262 -19.13 -7.95 -30.32
N THR A 263 -20.31 -7.43 -30.61
CA THR A 263 -21.19 -7.95 -31.66
C THR A 263 -20.54 -7.80 -33.05
N TYR A 264 -19.96 -6.64 -33.34
CA TYR A 264 -19.20 -6.39 -34.56
C TYR A 264 -18.00 -7.34 -34.70
N VAL A 265 -17.22 -7.54 -33.63
CA VAL A 265 -16.09 -8.48 -33.61
C VAL A 265 -16.57 -9.90 -33.92
N LYS A 266 -17.69 -10.34 -33.33
CA LYS A 266 -18.28 -11.66 -33.60
C LYS A 266 -18.62 -11.84 -35.08
N LEU A 267 -19.25 -10.85 -35.70
CA LEU A 267 -19.69 -10.89 -37.10
C LEU A 267 -18.51 -10.88 -38.09
N ASN A 268 -17.41 -10.21 -37.75
CA ASN A 268 -16.25 -10.08 -38.65
C ASN A 268 -15.22 -11.21 -38.48
N LYS A 269 -15.39 -12.11 -37.51
CA LYS A 269 -14.54 -13.28 -37.37
C LYS A 269 -14.95 -14.35 -38.38
N GLY A 270 -13.97 -14.97 -39.03
CA GLY A 270 -14.21 -16.09 -39.96
C GLY A 270 -14.92 -17.29 -39.31
N SER A 271 -14.84 -17.44 -37.99
CA SER A 271 -15.57 -18.46 -37.22
C SER A 271 -17.02 -18.09 -36.91
N GLY A 272 -17.43 -16.82 -37.04
CA GLY A 272 -18.72 -16.30 -36.58
C GLY A 272 -18.92 -16.35 -35.06
N ALA A 273 -17.85 -16.61 -34.29
CA ALA A 273 -17.90 -16.84 -32.85
C ALA A 273 -16.84 -16.01 -32.10
N LEU A 274 -17.24 -15.48 -30.94
CA LEU A 274 -16.32 -14.87 -30.00
C LEU A 274 -15.42 -15.93 -29.36
N ASN A 275 -14.19 -15.54 -29.01
CA ASN A 275 -13.36 -16.38 -28.16
C ASN A 275 -13.91 -16.36 -26.71
N HIS A 276 -13.40 -17.25 -25.87
CA HIS A 276 -13.88 -17.39 -24.49
C HIS A 276 -13.81 -16.08 -23.69
N MET A 277 -12.73 -15.30 -23.84
CA MET A 277 -12.56 -14.04 -23.12
C MET A 277 -13.52 -12.95 -23.60
N GLU A 278 -13.67 -12.80 -24.91
CA GLU A 278 -14.61 -11.84 -25.50
C GLU A 278 -16.05 -12.18 -25.15
N GLN A 279 -16.40 -13.48 -25.17
CA GLN A 279 -17.74 -13.93 -24.79
C GLN A 279 -18.00 -13.68 -23.30
N ASN A 280 -17.00 -13.91 -22.43
CA ASN A 280 -17.09 -13.57 -21.01
C ASN A 280 -17.31 -12.08 -20.80
N VAL A 281 -16.54 -11.22 -21.48
CA VAL A 281 -16.76 -9.77 -21.39
C VAL A 281 -18.18 -9.43 -21.85
N LEU A 282 -18.63 -9.93 -23.00
CA LEU A 282 -20.00 -9.67 -23.49
C LEU A 282 -21.06 -10.12 -22.46
N ASN A 283 -20.90 -11.30 -21.87
CA ASN A 283 -21.81 -11.81 -20.84
C ASN A 283 -21.82 -10.90 -19.60
N GLY A 284 -20.64 -10.49 -19.11
CA GLY A 284 -20.53 -9.57 -17.98
C GLY A 284 -21.13 -8.20 -18.26
N LEU A 285 -21.00 -7.68 -19.49
CA LEU A 285 -21.65 -6.42 -19.89
C LEU A 285 -23.18 -6.53 -19.91
N HIS A 286 -23.75 -7.72 -20.11
CA HIS A 286 -25.19 -7.95 -20.03
C HIS A 286 -25.68 -8.32 -18.63
N ASP A 287 -24.79 -8.74 -17.74
CA ASP A 287 -25.11 -9.16 -16.39
C ASP A 287 -25.48 -7.97 -15.49
N ILE A 288 -26.67 -8.04 -14.90
CA ILE A 288 -27.20 -6.98 -14.05
C ILE A 288 -26.33 -6.80 -12.81
N ALA A 289 -25.87 -7.89 -12.17
CA ALA A 289 -25.07 -7.81 -10.96
C ALA A 289 -23.69 -7.19 -11.23
N THR A 290 -23.03 -7.56 -12.32
CA THR A 290 -21.81 -6.87 -12.79
C THR A 290 -22.04 -5.37 -12.99
N ARG A 291 -23.17 -4.96 -13.59
CA ARG A 291 -23.49 -3.53 -13.77
C ARG A 291 -23.69 -2.79 -12.44
N HIS A 292 -24.20 -3.45 -11.40
CA HIS A 292 -24.28 -2.85 -10.06
C HIS A 292 -22.89 -2.48 -9.54
N GLU A 293 -21.93 -3.41 -9.62
CA GLU A 293 -20.54 -3.17 -9.17
C GLU A 293 -19.88 -2.06 -9.98
N LEU A 294 -19.98 -2.10 -11.31
CA LEU A 294 -19.39 -1.08 -12.18
C LEU A 294 -19.94 0.31 -11.86
N CYS A 295 -21.25 0.44 -11.61
CA CYS A 295 -21.86 1.71 -11.23
C CYS A 295 -21.41 2.17 -9.84
N ALA A 296 -21.40 1.29 -8.84
CA ALA A 296 -20.95 1.61 -7.49
C ALA A 296 -19.48 2.07 -7.46
N ILE A 297 -18.60 1.35 -8.17
CA ILE A 297 -17.18 1.70 -8.34
C ILE A 297 -17.03 3.05 -9.04
N THR A 298 -17.80 3.31 -10.09
CA THR A 298 -17.77 4.60 -10.82
C THR A 298 -18.15 5.76 -9.90
N LEU A 299 -19.18 5.58 -9.07
CA LEU A 299 -19.61 6.60 -8.11
C LEU A 299 -18.55 6.84 -7.04
N TYR A 300 -17.97 5.80 -6.44
CA TYR A 300 -16.85 5.94 -5.50
C TYR A 300 -15.66 6.66 -6.14
N TRP A 301 -15.33 6.33 -7.38
CA TRP A 301 -14.21 6.93 -8.09
C TRP A 301 -14.38 8.44 -8.25
N LEU A 302 -15.57 8.87 -8.70
CA LEU A 302 -15.93 10.27 -8.88
C LEU A 302 -16.06 11.03 -7.56
N ALA A 303 -16.63 10.40 -6.54
CA ALA A 303 -16.97 11.03 -5.27
C ALA A 303 -15.79 11.13 -4.30
N ILE A 304 -14.91 10.11 -4.29
CA ILE A 304 -13.82 9.98 -3.30
C ILE A 304 -12.47 9.97 -3.99
N SER A 305 -12.25 8.99 -4.88
CA SER A 305 -10.92 8.65 -5.37
C SER A 305 -10.28 9.80 -6.15
N ILE A 306 -11.01 10.40 -7.10
CA ILE A 306 -10.51 11.53 -7.89
C ILE A 306 -10.28 12.76 -7.02
N PRO A 307 -11.26 13.26 -6.24
CA PRO A 307 -11.03 14.38 -5.31
C PRO A 307 -9.86 14.14 -4.35
N TYR A 308 -9.74 12.90 -3.83
CA TYR A 308 -8.65 12.55 -2.94
C TYR A 308 -7.28 12.72 -3.61
N MET A 309 -7.15 12.20 -4.84
CA MET A 309 -5.92 12.34 -5.61
C MET A 309 -5.67 13.77 -6.09
N ARG A 310 -6.73 14.56 -6.31
CA ARG A 310 -6.64 15.98 -6.64
C ARG A 310 -6.06 16.80 -5.48
N GLU A 311 -6.45 16.53 -4.24
CA GLU A 311 -5.85 17.17 -3.07
C GLU A 311 -4.39 16.72 -2.91
N VAL A 312 -4.15 15.40 -2.89
CA VAL A 312 -2.81 14.82 -2.65
C VAL A 312 -1.79 15.19 -3.73
N ARG A 313 -2.22 15.37 -4.99
CA ARG A 313 -1.35 15.75 -6.13
C ARG A 313 -1.61 17.18 -6.61
N GLY A 314 -2.32 17.98 -5.82
CA GLY A 314 -2.74 19.32 -6.19
C GLY A 314 -1.58 20.31 -6.37
N PRO A 315 -1.88 21.58 -6.71
CA PRO A 315 -0.87 22.61 -6.88
C PRO A 315 0.01 22.80 -5.62
N ASN A 316 -0.52 22.50 -4.44
CA ASN A 316 0.19 22.57 -3.17
C ASN A 316 0.94 21.28 -2.81
N ALA A 317 0.93 20.24 -3.64
CA ALA A 317 1.59 18.96 -3.34
C ALA A 317 3.10 19.06 -3.07
N LYS A 318 3.75 20.15 -3.50
CA LYS A 318 5.16 20.45 -3.19
C LYS A 318 5.36 21.09 -1.81
N GLU A 319 4.31 21.68 -1.26
CA GLU A 319 4.29 22.36 0.05
C GLU A 319 3.62 21.51 1.13
N ASP A 320 2.78 20.56 0.72
CA ASP A 320 2.10 19.62 1.59
C ASP A 320 3.08 18.59 2.15
N ASN A 321 3.13 18.56 3.48
CA ASN A 321 3.87 17.55 4.22
C ASN A 321 2.88 16.47 4.65
N ILE A 322 3.24 15.19 4.49
CA ILE A 322 2.42 14.05 4.91
C ILE A 322 1.98 14.14 6.38
N LEU A 323 2.79 14.75 7.25
CA LEU A 323 2.48 14.99 8.66
C LEU A 323 1.36 16.02 8.90
N LYS A 324 0.95 16.76 7.87
CA LYS A 324 -0.15 17.74 7.92
C LYS A 324 -1.45 17.20 7.34
N LEU A 325 -1.47 15.97 6.84
CA LEU A 325 -2.65 15.40 6.18
C LEU A 325 -3.70 14.83 7.14
N ASP A 326 -3.46 14.80 8.47
CA ASP A 326 -4.43 14.29 9.46
C ASP A 326 -5.83 14.89 9.28
N GLY A 327 -5.92 16.23 9.19
CA GLY A 327 -7.19 16.92 9.00
C GLY A 327 -7.86 16.56 7.66
N PHE A 328 -7.07 16.32 6.61
CA PHE A 328 -7.59 15.89 5.32
C PHE A 328 -8.09 14.44 5.36
N HIS A 329 -7.33 13.51 5.94
CA HIS A 329 -7.73 12.11 6.09
C HIS A 329 -8.97 11.96 6.96
N ARG A 330 -9.12 12.78 8.00
CA ARG A 330 -10.36 12.86 8.79
C ARG A 330 -11.56 13.33 7.95
N ARG A 331 -11.40 14.34 7.09
CA ARG A 331 -12.46 14.78 6.17
C ARG A 331 -12.87 13.67 5.19
N VAL A 332 -11.90 12.91 4.66
CA VAL A 332 -12.18 11.77 3.77
C VAL A 332 -13.05 10.74 4.47
N ILE A 333 -12.67 10.39 5.70
CA ILE A 333 -13.38 9.50 6.59
C ILE A 333 -14.80 9.97 6.86
N GLU A 334 -14.96 11.23 7.28
CA GLU A 334 -16.26 11.84 7.60
C GLU A 334 -17.16 11.87 6.37
N HIS A 335 -16.61 12.18 5.20
CA HIS A 335 -17.36 12.21 3.95
C HIS A 335 -17.83 10.82 3.51
N ILE A 336 -17.00 9.78 3.67
CA ILE A 336 -17.43 8.39 3.43
C ILE A 336 -18.59 8.02 4.38
N ASP A 337 -18.48 8.37 5.67
CA ASP A 337 -19.55 8.11 6.64
C ASP A 337 -20.86 8.86 6.26
N ILE A 338 -20.76 10.08 5.74
CA ILE A 338 -21.90 10.84 5.20
C ILE A 338 -22.53 10.12 4.02
N LEU A 339 -21.74 9.64 3.06
CA LEU A 339 -22.24 8.93 1.87
C LEU A 339 -22.87 7.57 2.21
N ILE A 340 -22.40 6.90 3.27
CA ILE A 340 -23.03 5.69 3.80
C ILE A 340 -24.40 6.01 4.41
N ALA A 341 -24.49 7.10 5.18
CA ALA A 341 -25.74 7.52 5.81
C ALA A 341 -26.75 8.11 4.81
N HIS A 342 -26.26 8.75 3.75
CA HIS A 342 -27.03 9.48 2.74
C HIS A 342 -26.63 9.06 1.31
N PRO A 343 -26.82 7.78 0.93
CA PRO A 343 -26.42 7.30 -0.40
C PRO A 343 -27.19 8.00 -1.53
N GLU A 344 -28.35 8.60 -1.25
CA GLU A 344 -29.11 9.43 -2.18
C GLU A 344 -28.31 10.64 -2.73
N PHE A 345 -27.21 11.04 -2.07
CA PHE A 345 -26.29 12.05 -2.62
C PHE A 345 -25.56 11.58 -3.87
N LEU A 346 -25.50 10.27 -4.11
CA LEU A 346 -24.86 9.67 -5.28
C LEU A 346 -25.86 8.96 -6.22
N VAL A 347 -26.95 8.39 -5.72
CA VAL A 347 -27.91 7.61 -6.54
C VAL A 347 -29.32 8.22 -6.59
N GLY A 348 -29.58 9.29 -5.84
CA GLY A 348 -30.89 9.93 -5.77
C GLY A 348 -31.17 10.86 -6.95
N PRO A 349 -32.45 11.24 -7.16
CA PRO A 349 -32.84 12.13 -8.27
C PRO A 349 -32.24 13.54 -8.18
N ASN A 350 -31.80 13.95 -6.99
CA ASN A 350 -31.14 15.22 -6.72
C ASN A 350 -29.63 15.05 -6.46
N ALA A 351 -29.05 13.90 -6.80
CA ALA A 351 -27.64 13.63 -6.63
C ALA A 351 -26.81 14.65 -7.42
N SER A 352 -25.81 15.24 -6.76
CA SER A 352 -25.00 16.30 -7.34
C SER A 352 -23.61 16.33 -6.71
N ALA A 353 -22.66 16.92 -7.43
CA ALA A 353 -21.28 17.10 -6.97
C ALA A 353 -21.17 17.84 -5.64
N ILE A 354 -22.08 18.80 -5.38
CA ILE A 354 -22.03 19.65 -4.19
C ILE A 354 -22.09 18.82 -2.90
N ASN A 355 -22.97 17.81 -2.87
CA ASN A 355 -23.17 16.95 -1.70
C ASN A 355 -22.45 15.59 -1.83
N GLY A 356 -22.22 15.14 -3.07
CA GLY A 356 -21.67 13.81 -3.33
C GLY A 356 -20.14 13.77 -3.44
N SER A 357 -19.49 14.84 -3.92
CA SER A 357 -18.03 14.89 -4.08
C SER A 357 -17.34 15.32 -2.78
N LEU A 358 -16.23 14.67 -2.42
CA LEU A 358 -15.40 14.99 -1.26
C LEU A 358 -14.93 16.45 -1.23
N ASP A 359 -14.70 17.05 -2.40
CA ASP A 359 -14.27 18.45 -2.54
C ASP A 359 -15.39 19.38 -3.04
N SER A 360 -16.61 18.86 -3.15
CA SER A 360 -17.78 19.57 -3.69
C SER A 360 -17.60 20.17 -5.09
N LEU A 361 -16.53 19.80 -5.81
CA LEU A 361 -16.26 20.28 -7.17
C LEU A 361 -17.03 19.44 -8.19
N SER A 362 -17.30 20.03 -9.36
CA SER A 362 -17.91 19.34 -10.49
C SER A 362 -17.25 17.99 -10.77
N TRP A 363 -18.07 17.01 -11.13
CA TRP A 363 -17.60 15.68 -11.51
C TRP A 363 -16.53 15.76 -12.59
N GLU A 364 -15.39 15.09 -12.39
CA GLU A 364 -14.31 15.03 -13.38
C GLU A 364 -14.80 14.41 -14.70
N ARG A 365 -15.68 13.41 -14.59
CA ARG A 365 -16.36 12.74 -15.70
C ARG A 365 -17.88 12.84 -15.52
N PRO A 366 -18.50 13.99 -15.86
CA PRO A 366 -19.94 14.16 -15.76
C PRO A 366 -20.70 13.15 -16.63
N ASP A 367 -20.14 12.81 -17.79
CA ASP A 367 -20.64 11.76 -18.70
C ASP A 367 -20.78 10.41 -17.98
N ALA A 368 -19.76 9.99 -17.22
CA ALA A 368 -19.81 8.76 -16.44
C ALA A 368 -20.83 8.84 -15.30
N PHE A 369 -20.90 9.97 -14.59
CA PHE A 369 -21.90 10.18 -13.53
C PHE A 369 -23.33 10.03 -14.08
N TYR A 370 -23.65 10.74 -15.17
CA TYR A 370 -24.99 10.71 -15.75
C TYR A 370 -25.31 9.39 -16.46
N ALA A 371 -24.31 8.67 -16.97
CA ALA A 371 -24.48 7.29 -17.42
C ALA A 371 -24.94 6.39 -16.27
N VAL A 372 -24.30 6.49 -15.08
CA VAL A 372 -24.77 5.77 -13.89
C VAL A 372 -26.21 6.17 -13.53
N GLN A 373 -26.54 7.47 -13.50
CA GLN A 373 -27.91 7.93 -13.22
C GLN A 373 -28.94 7.36 -14.22
N THR A 374 -28.54 7.19 -15.48
CA THR A 374 -29.41 6.63 -16.53
C THR A 374 -29.70 5.15 -16.28
N TYR A 375 -28.71 4.39 -15.82
CA TYR A 375 -28.88 2.95 -15.54
C TYR A 375 -29.47 2.67 -14.15
N ALA A 376 -29.31 3.57 -13.17
CA ALA A 376 -29.73 3.37 -11.78
C ALA A 376 -31.18 2.88 -11.60
N PRO A 377 -32.20 3.39 -12.34
CA PRO A 377 -33.57 2.87 -12.23
C PRO A 377 -33.74 1.39 -12.56
N GLY A 378 -32.84 0.83 -13.38
CA GLY A 378 -32.82 -0.60 -13.74
C GLY A 378 -31.94 -1.47 -12.83
N LEU A 379 -31.32 -0.88 -11.80
CA LEU A 379 -30.40 -1.55 -10.88
C LEU A 379 -30.95 -1.48 -9.45
N PRO A 380 -31.91 -2.36 -9.08
CA PRO A 380 -32.69 -2.24 -7.84
C PRO A 380 -31.85 -2.34 -6.56
N HIS A 381 -30.65 -2.91 -6.62
CA HIS A 381 -29.77 -3.09 -5.46
C HIS A 381 -28.60 -2.09 -5.44
N LEU A 382 -28.56 -1.11 -6.36
CA LEU A 382 -27.41 -0.22 -6.53
C LEU A 382 -27.06 0.53 -5.25
N THR A 383 -28.07 1.03 -4.53
CA THR A 383 -27.89 1.72 -3.25
C THR A 383 -27.22 0.82 -2.22
N ALA A 384 -27.67 -0.44 -2.08
CA ALA A 384 -27.12 -1.38 -1.10
C ALA A 384 -25.68 -1.78 -1.46
N VAL A 385 -25.43 -2.10 -2.73
CA VAL A 385 -24.10 -2.41 -3.27
C VAL A 385 -23.14 -1.25 -3.04
N LEU A 386 -23.56 0.00 -3.30
CA LEU A 386 -22.76 1.18 -3.04
C LEU A 386 -22.42 1.35 -1.56
N VAL A 387 -23.38 1.16 -0.66
CA VAL A 387 -23.15 1.25 0.80
C VAL A 387 -22.16 0.18 1.26
N HIS A 388 -22.25 -1.05 0.74
CA HIS A 388 -21.27 -2.09 1.02
C HIS A 388 -19.87 -1.72 0.50
N PHE A 389 -19.78 -1.20 -0.72
CA PHE A 389 -18.51 -0.70 -1.27
C PHE A 389 -17.90 0.41 -0.41
N LEU A 390 -18.71 1.31 0.15
CA LEU A 390 -18.24 2.42 1.00
C LEU A 390 -17.86 1.99 2.42
N ASN A 391 -18.31 0.83 2.90
CA ASN A 391 -18.01 0.27 4.23
C ASN A 391 -16.57 -0.29 4.35
N ILE A 392 -15.61 0.41 3.78
CA ILE A 392 -14.20 0.05 3.61
C ILE A 392 -13.51 -0.33 4.94
N ARG A 393 -13.97 0.22 6.08
CA ARG A 393 -13.36 0.02 7.40
C ARG A 393 -13.68 -1.32 8.06
N LYS A 394 -14.78 -1.97 7.69
CA LYS A 394 -15.10 -3.31 8.22
C LYS A 394 -14.12 -4.37 7.70
N ASN A 395 -13.49 -4.09 6.56
CA ASN A 395 -12.99 -5.14 5.66
C ASN A 395 -11.47 -5.10 5.44
N VAL A 396 -10.76 -4.19 6.13
CA VAL A 396 -9.29 -4.12 6.15
C VAL A 396 -8.79 -4.29 7.59
N PRO A 397 -8.13 -5.42 7.93
CA PRO A 397 -7.55 -5.61 9.26
C PRO A 397 -6.41 -4.62 9.50
N GLY A 398 -6.50 -3.85 10.58
CA GLY A 398 -5.56 -2.78 10.88
C GLY A 398 -5.97 -1.47 10.21
N SER A 399 -5.81 -0.36 10.93
CA SER A 399 -6.21 1.00 10.57
C SER A 399 -5.42 1.61 9.39
N GLU A 400 -5.17 0.84 8.33
CA GLU A 400 -4.26 1.19 7.23
C GLU A 400 -4.96 1.89 6.05
N VAL A 401 -6.26 2.17 6.16
CA VAL A 401 -7.05 2.74 5.06
C VAL A 401 -6.85 4.26 4.97
N PHE A 402 -6.89 4.98 6.09
CA PHE A 402 -6.62 6.43 6.17
C PHE A 402 -6.07 6.82 7.53
#